data_AF-A0A3Q1FSA2-F1
#
_entry.id   AF-A0A3Q1FSA2-F1
#
_cell.length_a   1.000
_cell.length_b   1.000
_cell.length_c   1.000
_cell.angle_alpha   90.00
_cell.angle_beta   90.00
_cell.angle_gamma   90.00
#
_symmetry.space_group_name_H-M   'P 1'
#
loop_
_entity.id
_entity.type
_entity.pdbx_description
1 polymer ?
#
loop_
_entity_poly.entity_id
_entity_poly.type
_entity_poly.pdbx_seq_one_letter_code
_entity_poly.pdbx_strand_id
1 'polypeptide(L)'
;MLRPSLYTVNVIYITVIIPSPLSHTGEWEKPLNKDVTHKLSRPNADFAFALYRNLNAKTDAGKNIFYSPLGISTALSMVSTGAGGDTHSQLFSILGYGALNQSQVNEEFLERNQTLLLRRYLQC
;
A
#
# COMPACT_ATOMS: atom_id res chain seq x y z
N MET A 1 17.99 -23.53 22.67
CA MET A 1 18.59 -22.45 21.86
C MET A 1 18.15 -22.65 20.42
N LEU A 2 16.95 -22.17 20.05
CA LEU A 2 16.35 -22.39 18.72
C LEU A 2 16.32 -21.05 17.98
N ARG A 3 17.06 -20.98 16.87
CA ARG A 3 17.01 -19.86 15.91
C ARG A 3 15.65 -19.90 15.19
N PRO A 4 14.88 -18.81 15.12
CA PRO A 4 13.76 -18.73 14.19
C PRO A 4 14.29 -18.56 12.77
N SER A 5 13.77 -19.41 11.88
CA SER A 5 14.11 -19.59 10.48
C SER A 5 13.75 -18.37 9.62
N LEU A 6 14.65 -18.01 8.69
CA LEU A 6 14.51 -16.96 7.66
C LEU A 6 13.31 -17.15 6.71
N TYR A 7 12.54 -18.23 6.85
CA TYR A 7 11.38 -18.53 6.00
C TYR A 7 10.11 -17.80 6.41
N THR A 8 9.91 -17.47 7.69
CA THR A 8 8.64 -16.87 8.16
C THR A 8 8.46 -15.41 7.70
N VAL A 9 9.56 -14.69 7.45
CA VAL A 9 9.51 -13.29 6.97
C VAL A 9 9.29 -13.20 5.46
N ASN A 10 9.61 -14.25 4.71
CA ASN A 10 9.45 -14.29 3.26
C ASN A 10 8.00 -14.59 2.81
N VAL A 11 7.14 -15.12 3.69
CA VAL A 11 5.76 -15.48 3.33
C VAL A 11 4.83 -14.26 3.26
N ILE A 12 5.11 -13.16 3.98
CA ILE A 12 4.30 -11.93 3.88
C ILE A 12 4.47 -11.25 2.50
N TYR A 13 5.54 -11.57 1.75
CA TYR A 13 5.78 -11.05 0.41
C TYR A 13 4.97 -11.74 -0.69
N ILE A 14 4.31 -12.86 -0.40
CA ILE A 14 3.58 -13.64 -1.41
C ILE A 14 2.09 -13.33 -1.26
N THR A 15 1.43 -13.01 -2.37
CA THR A 15 -0.04 -12.93 -2.52
C THR A 15 -0.70 -11.56 -2.28
N VAL A 16 -0.07 -10.46 -2.72
CA VAL A 16 -0.87 -9.50 -3.49
C VAL A 16 -1.19 -10.23 -4.79
N ILE A 17 -2.40 -10.78 -4.89
CA ILE A 17 -2.88 -11.43 -6.12
C ILE A 17 -2.95 -10.33 -7.17
N ILE A 18 -1.90 -10.21 -7.97
CA ILE A 18 -1.98 -9.63 -9.30
C ILE A 18 -2.55 -10.77 -10.15
N PRO A 19 -3.81 -10.74 -10.61
CA PRO A 19 -4.12 -11.45 -11.83
C PRO A 19 -3.27 -10.76 -12.90
N SER A 20 -2.20 -11.40 -13.34
CA SER A 20 -1.54 -11.01 -14.57
C SER A 20 -2.57 -11.21 -15.70
N PRO A 21 -2.97 -10.16 -16.45
CA PRO A 21 -3.71 -10.40 -17.67
C PRO A 21 -2.71 -10.97 -18.67
N LEU A 22 -2.64 -12.30 -18.76
CA LEU A 22 -2.06 -12.92 -19.94
C LEU A 22 -3.01 -12.64 -21.11
N SER A 23 -2.44 -11.98 -22.11
CA SER A 23 -2.96 -11.69 -23.44
C SER A 23 -4.16 -10.75 -23.55
N HIS A 24 -3.88 -9.46 -23.75
CA HIS A 24 -4.26 -8.77 -24.98
C HIS A 24 -3.18 -7.72 -25.32
N THR A 25 -2.39 -8.05 -26.34
CA THR A 25 -1.71 -7.15 -27.29
C THR A 25 -1.40 -5.71 -26.86
N GLY A 26 -0.11 -5.41 -26.62
CA GLY A 26 0.51 -4.19 -27.16
C GLY A 26 0.60 -2.93 -26.29
N GLU A 27 0.26 -2.95 -25.00
CA GLU A 27 0.32 -1.75 -24.15
C GLU A 27 1.10 -2.01 -22.85
N TRP A 28 2.42 -2.20 -22.93
CA TRP A 28 3.28 -2.52 -21.77
C TRP A 28 4.30 -1.46 -21.39
N GLU A 29 4.32 -0.33 -22.10
CA GLU A 29 5.02 0.87 -21.65
C GLU A 29 4.11 2.06 -21.91
N LYS A 30 3.14 2.27 -21.02
CA LYS A 30 2.60 3.62 -20.89
C LYS A 30 3.80 4.48 -20.45
N PRO A 31 4.24 5.48 -21.24
CA PRO A 31 5.40 6.27 -20.89
C PRO A 31 5.16 6.77 -19.48
N LEU A 32 6.13 6.53 -18.60
CA LEU A 32 6.08 6.88 -17.19
C LEU A 32 5.92 8.40 -17.15
N ASN A 33 4.67 8.86 -17.13
CA ASN A 33 4.38 10.27 -17.14
C ASN A 33 4.98 10.78 -15.85
N LYS A 34 6.00 11.63 -15.95
CA LYS A 34 6.66 12.18 -14.77
C LYS A 34 5.70 13.02 -13.93
N ASP A 35 4.52 13.34 -14.49
CA ASP A 35 3.36 13.93 -13.84
C ASP A 35 2.27 12.90 -13.47
N VAL A 36 2.61 11.62 -13.22
CA VAL A 36 1.72 10.73 -12.44
C VAL A 36 1.52 11.43 -11.10
N THR A 37 0.39 12.10 -10.99
CA THR A 37 -0.01 12.82 -9.80
C THR A 37 -0.03 11.79 -8.70
N HIS A 38 0.89 11.89 -7.73
CA HIS A 38 0.93 10.98 -6.59
C HIS A 38 -0.26 11.23 -5.65
N LYS A 39 -1.48 10.98 -6.13
CA LYS A 39 -2.74 11.29 -5.43
C LYS A 39 -2.81 10.61 -4.09
N LEU A 40 -2.18 9.44 -3.96
CA LEU A 40 -2.10 8.69 -2.71
C LEU A 40 -0.93 9.07 -1.80
N SER A 41 0.09 9.81 -2.26
CA SER A 41 1.28 10.07 -1.43
C SER A 41 0.98 10.95 -0.22
N ARG A 42 0.25 12.06 -0.44
CA ARG A 42 -0.14 12.96 0.64
C ARG A 42 -1.08 12.27 1.66
N PRO A 43 -2.23 11.70 1.26
CA PRO A 43 -3.12 11.04 2.21
C PRO A 43 -2.46 9.85 2.93
N ASN A 44 -1.59 9.08 2.27
CA ASN A 44 -0.83 8.03 2.95
C ASN A 44 0.16 8.58 3.99
N ALA A 45 0.83 9.69 3.72
CA ALA A 45 1.71 10.33 4.69
C ALA A 45 0.91 10.87 5.89
N ASP A 46 -0.23 11.51 5.64
CA ASP A 46 -1.10 12.04 6.69
C ASP A 46 -1.66 10.90 7.58
N PHE A 47 -2.14 9.81 6.96
CA PHE A 47 -2.53 8.59 7.66
C PHE A 47 -1.37 7.98 8.45
N ALA A 48 -0.18 7.89 7.86
CA ALA A 48 1.01 7.37 8.53
C ALA A 48 1.32 8.13 9.81
N PHE A 49 1.35 9.46 9.76
CA PHE A 49 1.62 10.29 10.93
C PHE A 49 0.48 10.23 11.95
N ALA A 50 -0.78 10.19 11.52
CA ALA A 50 -1.92 10.02 12.42
C ALA A 50 -1.88 8.68 13.17
N LEU A 51 -1.52 7.60 12.48
CA LEU A 51 -1.34 6.29 13.06
C LEU A 51 -0.14 6.27 14.02
N TYR A 52 1.00 6.86 13.65
CA TYR A 52 2.14 6.98 14.55
C TYR A 52 1.77 7.69 15.85
N ARG A 53 1.10 8.85 15.79
CA ARG A 53 0.67 9.58 16.98
C ARG A 53 -0.24 8.73 17.86
N ASN A 54 -1.15 7.97 17.27
CA ASN A 54 -2.03 7.04 17.98
C ASN A 54 -1.28 5.89 18.65
N LEU A 55 -0.31 5.29 17.95
CA LEU A 55 0.53 4.23 18.50
C LEU A 55 1.41 4.76 19.62
N ASN A 56 2.02 5.94 19.44
CA ASN A 56 2.88 6.58 20.42
C ASN A 56 2.13 6.93 21.70
N ALA A 57 0.89 7.42 21.59
CA ALA A 57 0.04 7.69 22.76
C ALA A 57 -0.32 6.42 23.57
N LYS A 58 -0.22 5.23 22.96
CA LYS A 58 -0.53 3.93 23.56
C LYS A 58 0.71 3.12 23.92
N THR A 59 1.90 3.66 23.66
CA THR A 59 3.17 2.97 23.86
C THR A 59 3.88 3.58 25.06
N ASP A 60 4.40 2.73 25.94
CA ASP A 60 5.16 3.19 27.11
C ASP A 60 6.39 4.01 26.69
N ALA A 61 6.73 5.01 27.52
CA ALA A 61 7.91 5.84 27.29
C ALA A 61 9.18 4.99 27.14
N GLY A 62 9.99 5.30 26.12
CA GLY A 62 11.24 4.60 25.84
C GLY A 62 11.10 3.28 25.06
N LYS A 63 9.89 2.92 24.59
CA LYS A 63 9.70 1.80 23.67
C LYS A 63 9.73 2.27 22.21
N ASN A 64 10.31 1.45 21.33
CA ASN A 64 10.39 1.72 19.90
C ASN A 64 9.07 1.36 19.19
N ILE A 65 8.70 2.14 18.19
CA ILE A 65 7.56 1.88 17.30
C ILE A 65 8.10 1.69 15.88
N PHE A 66 7.85 0.51 15.30
CA PHE A 66 8.26 0.17 13.94
C PHE A 66 7.07 -0.42 13.17
N TYR A 67 6.74 0.17 12.03
CA TYR A 67 5.64 -0.27 11.17
C TYR A 67 5.85 0.21 9.74
N SER A 68 5.13 -0.39 8.79
CA SER A 68 5.11 0.04 7.38
C SER A 68 3.78 0.73 7.10
N PRO A 69 3.71 2.07 7.05
CA PRO A 69 2.46 2.78 6.83
C PRO A 69 1.83 2.43 5.48
N LEU A 70 2.64 2.38 4.43
CA LEU A 70 2.16 2.04 3.09
C LEU A 70 1.60 0.62 3.04
N GLY A 71 2.24 -0.35 3.70
CA GLY A 71 1.73 -1.72 3.75
C GLY A 71 0.36 -1.81 4.42
N ILE A 72 0.16 -1.07 5.52
CA ILE A 72 -1.14 -1.00 6.21
C ILE A 72 -2.19 -0.34 5.31
N SER A 73 -1.87 0.79 4.67
CA SER A 73 -2.80 1.46 3.74
C SER A 73 -3.22 0.56 2.59
N THR A 74 -2.28 -0.18 2.00
CA THR A 74 -2.55 -1.15 0.94
C THR A 74 -3.49 -2.24 1.41
N ALA A 75 -3.23 -2.84 2.58
CA ALA A 75 -4.08 -3.88 3.13
C ALA A 75 -5.51 -3.38 3.42
N LEU A 76 -5.65 -2.19 4.02
CA LEU A 76 -6.96 -1.59 4.30
C LEU A 76 -7.72 -1.22 3.01
N SER A 77 -7.01 -0.80 1.96
CA SER A 77 -7.59 -0.55 0.63
C SER A 77 -8.07 -1.83 -0.07
N MET A 78 -7.39 -2.95 0.15
CA MET A 78 -7.86 -4.25 -0.34
C MET A 78 -9.11 -4.69 0.42
N VAL A 79 -9.12 -4.52 1.74
CA VAL A 79 -10.30 -4.81 2.58
C VAL A 79 -11.48 -3.93 2.15
N SER A 80 -11.26 -2.64 1.86
CA SER A 80 -12.34 -1.74 1.43
C SER A 80 -12.96 -2.15 0.09
N THR A 81 -12.20 -2.81 -0.79
CA THR A 81 -12.72 -3.34 -2.06
C THR A 81 -13.77 -4.43 -1.83
N GLY A 82 -13.61 -5.24 -0.79
CA GLY A 82 -14.59 -6.26 -0.38
C GLY A 82 -15.64 -5.76 0.60
N ALA A 83 -15.53 -4.53 1.10
CA ALA A 83 -16.45 -3.93 2.05
C ALA A 83 -17.61 -3.23 1.32
N GLY A 84 -18.81 -3.25 1.93
CA GLY A 84 -19.98 -2.53 1.44
C GLY A 84 -20.42 -1.40 2.37
N GLY A 85 -21.23 -0.48 1.85
CA GLY A 85 -21.93 0.57 2.61
C GLY A 85 -21.02 1.41 3.52
N ASP A 86 -21.37 1.48 4.79
CA ASP A 86 -20.69 2.30 5.80
C ASP A 86 -19.24 1.85 6.03
N THR A 87 -18.98 0.54 6.03
CA THR A 87 -17.64 -0.01 6.26
C THR A 87 -16.66 0.46 5.18
N HIS A 88 -17.09 0.44 3.91
CA HIS A 88 -16.30 0.97 2.81
C HIS A 88 -16.00 2.46 3.00
N SER A 89 -17.04 3.24 3.32
CA SER A 89 -16.95 4.69 3.51
C SER A 89 -16.03 5.07 4.66
N GLN A 90 -16.08 4.34 5.78
CA GLN A 90 -15.20 4.55 6.93
C GLN A 90 -13.74 4.26 6.59
N LEU A 91 -13.46 3.16 5.88
CA LEU A 91 -12.10 2.82 5.44
C LEU A 91 -11.54 3.90 4.50
N PHE A 92 -12.33 4.37 3.54
CA PHE A 92 -11.93 5.46 2.65
C PHE A 92 -11.67 6.76 3.40
N SER A 93 -12.53 7.10 4.36
CA SER A 93 -12.36 8.29 5.18
C SER A 93 -11.09 8.23 6.02
N ILE A 94 -10.80 7.10 6.66
CA ILE A 94 -9.60 6.93 7.51
C ILE A 94 -8.32 7.03 6.68
N LEU A 95 -8.33 6.46 5.47
CA LEU A 95 -7.18 6.49 4.56
C LEU A 95 -7.02 7.84 3.85
N GLY A 96 -7.99 8.75 3.95
CA GLY A 96 -7.98 10.04 3.24
C GLY A 96 -8.31 9.92 1.74
N TYR A 97 -9.01 8.86 1.34
CA TYR A 97 -9.36 8.56 -0.06
C TYR A 97 -10.77 9.01 -0.46
N GLY A 98 -11.49 9.74 0.40
CA GLY A 98 -12.90 10.10 0.17
C GLY A 98 -13.16 10.91 -1.11
N ALA A 99 -12.14 11.53 -1.72
CA ALA A 99 -12.25 12.23 -3.00
C ALA A 99 -11.94 11.34 -4.23
N LEU A 100 -11.60 10.07 -4.01
CA LEU A 100 -11.24 9.10 -5.04
C LEU A 100 -12.25 7.96 -5.06
N ASN A 101 -12.36 7.27 -6.20
CA ASN A 101 -13.10 6.02 -6.29
C ASN A 101 -12.16 4.81 -6.10
N GLN A 102 -12.74 3.63 -5.84
CA GLN A 102 -11.98 2.40 -5.58
C GLN A 102 -11.09 1.98 -6.76
N SER A 103 -11.50 2.20 -8.01
CA SER A 103 -10.67 1.88 -9.18
C SER A 103 -9.39 2.72 -9.20
N GLN A 104 -9.53 4.03 -9.01
CA GLN A 104 -8.40 4.97 -8.96
C GLN A 104 -7.40 4.61 -7.86
N VAL A 105 -7.90 4.27 -6.66
CA VAL A 105 -7.04 3.85 -5.55
C VAL A 105 -6.31 2.55 -5.89
N ASN A 106 -7.00 1.57 -6.47
CA ASN A 106 -6.42 0.29 -6.84
C ASN A 106 -5.36 0.44 -7.93
N GLU A 107 -5.63 1.23 -8.97
CA GLU A 107 -4.69 1.56 -10.05
C GLU A 107 -3.41 2.21 -9.51
N GLU A 108 -3.54 3.22 -8.64
CA GLU A 108 -2.40 3.93 -8.04
C GLU A 108 -1.52 3.00 -7.18
N PHE A 109 -2.13 2.06 -6.46
CA PHE A 109 -1.36 1.05 -5.72
C PHE A 109 -0.65 0.05 -6.64
N LEU A 110 -1.28 -0.35 -7.76
CA LEU A 110 -0.64 -1.20 -8.77
C LEU A 110 0.56 -0.50 -9.42
N GLU A 111 0.41 0.76 -9.83
CA GLU A 111 1.48 1.55 -10.44
C GLU A 111 2.64 1.80 -9.45
N ARG A 112 2.34 2.10 -8.18
CA ARG A 112 3.38 2.24 -7.13
C ARG A 112 4.14 0.95 -6.86
N ASN A 113 3.45 -0.19 -6.81
CA ASN A 113 4.08 -1.49 -6.59
C ASN A 113 5.07 -1.81 -7.73
N GLN A 114 4.76 -1.41 -8.96
CA GLN A 114 5.66 -1.58 -10.11
C GLN A 114 6.89 -0.65 -10.05
N THR A 115 6.73 0.60 -9.58
CA THR A 115 7.86 1.53 -9.42
C THR A 115 8.92 0.99 -8.44
N LEU A 116 8.49 0.32 -7.37
CA LEU A 116 9.39 -0.28 -6.39
C LEU A 116 10.18 -1.46 -6.98
N LEU A 117 9.63 -2.18 -7.97
CA LEU A 117 10.30 -3.28 -8.67
C LEU A 117 11.31 -2.76 -9.70
N LEU A 118 10.97 -1.70 -10.45
CA LEU A 118 11.84 -1.12 -11.48
C LEU A 118 13.07 -0.41 -10.89
N ARG A 119 12.92 0.25 -9.73
CA ARG A 119 14.05 0.87 -9.00
C ARG A 119 15.13 -0.14 -8.61
N ARG A 120 14.76 -1.39 -8.31
CA ARG A 120 15.70 -2.46 -7.98
C ARG A 120 16.41 -3.02 -9.22
N TYR A 121 15.78 -2.92 -10.39
CA TYR A 121 16.33 -3.43 -11.65
C TYR A 121 17.28 -2.44 -12.34
N LEU A 122 17.01 -1.13 -12.23
CA LEU A 122 17.82 -0.05 -12.81
C LEU A 122 19.02 0.40 -11.95
N GLN A 123 19.30 -0.31 -10.85
CA GLN A 123 20.47 -0.08 -9.99
C GLN A 123 21.55 -1.17 -10.14
N CYS A 124 21.44 -2.00 -11.19
CA CYS A 124 22.49 -2.92 -11.63
C CYS A 124 23.14 -2.40 -12.91
#